data_AF-A0A5K0ZZ31-F1
#
_entry.id   AF-A0A5K0ZZ31-F1
#
_cell.length_a   1.000
_cell.length_b   1.000
_cell.length_c   1.000
_cell.angle_alpha   90.00
_cell.angle_beta   90.00
_cell.angle_gamma   90.00
#
_symmetry.space_group_name_H-M   'P 1'
#
loop_
_entity.id
_entity.type
_entity.pdbx_description
1 polymer ?
#
loop_
_entity_poly.entity_id
_entity_poly.type
_entity_poly.pdbx_seq_one_letter_code
_entity_poly.pdbx_strand_id
1 'polypeptide(L)' 'QLRRYRGEMASLGSLTEDGRNDELPQYSLKALQEATKNFSEENKLGRGGFGPVYK' A
#
# COMPACT_ATOMS: atom_id res chain seq x y z
N GLN A 1 -10.35 -25.42 35.67
CA GLN A 1 -9.08 -25.38 34.89
C GLN A 1 -9.24 -24.83 33.46
N LEU A 2 -10.36 -24.14 33.12
CA LEU A 2 -10.62 -23.64 31.76
C LEU A 2 -10.25 -22.15 31.53
N ARG A 3 -9.97 -21.38 32.60
CA ARG A 3 -9.58 -19.95 32.49
C ARG A 3 -8.15 -19.73 32.00
N ARG A 4 -7.23 -20.70 32.14
CA ARG A 4 -5.84 -20.56 31.67
C ARG A 4 -5.71 -20.63 30.15
N TYR A 5 -6.50 -21.49 29.49
CA TYR A 5 -6.45 -21.68 28.04
C TYR A 5 -7.04 -20.51 27.23
N ARG A 6 -7.92 -19.69 27.83
CA ARG A 6 -8.46 -18.47 27.18
C ARG A 6 -7.38 -17.42 26.92
N GLY A 7 -6.29 -17.42 27.71
CA GLY A 7 -5.15 -16.54 27.53
C GLY A 7 -4.24 -16.96 26.38
N GLU A 8 -3.94 -18.26 26.25
CA GLU A 8 -3.12 -18.81 25.16
C GLU A 8 -3.80 -18.75 23.79
N MET A 9 -5.13 -18.94 23.74
CA MET A 9 -5.92 -18.80 22.50
C MET A 9 -5.98 -17.36 21.98
N ALA A 10 -5.75 -16.36 22.85
CA ALA A 10 -5.68 -14.96 22.43
C ALA A 10 -4.35 -14.62 21.74
N SER A 11 -3.30 -15.42 21.97
CA SER A 11 -1.99 -15.26 21.32
C SER A 11 -1.90 -15.95 19.96
N LEU A 12 -2.83 -16.88 19.65
CA LEU A 12 -2.91 -17.56 18.34
C LEU A 12 -3.73 -16.77 17.30
N GLY A 13 -4.26 -15.60 17.66
CA GLY A 13 -5.12 -14.75 16.84
C GLY A 13 -4.40 -13.77 15.90
N SER A 14 -3.08 -13.85 15.77
CA SER A 14 -2.32 -13.12 14.74
C SER A 14 -1.51 -14.10 13.90
N LEU A 15 -2.20 -14.85 13.05
CA LEU A 15 -1.59 -15.68 12.01
C LEU A 15 -2.22 -15.36 10.66
N THR A 16 -2.12 -14.10 10.24
CA THR A 16 -2.14 -13.71 8.82
C THR A 16 -1.25 -12.48 8.63
N GLU A 17 0.06 -12.65 8.74
CA GLU A 17 1.05 -11.65 8.31
C GLU A 17 2.15 -12.32 7.47
N ASP A 18 1.77 -13.25 6.58
CA ASP A 18 2.63 -13.53 5.42
C ASP A 18 2.39 -12.44 4.39
N GLY A 19 3.25 -11.42 4.44
CA GLY A 19 3.17 -10.29 3.54
C GLY A 19 3.95 -9.13 4.11
N ARG A 20 5.29 -9.24 4.06
CA ARG A 20 6.28 -8.17 4.26
C ARG A 20 5.62 -6.79 4.40
N ASN A 21 5.54 -6.28 5.63
CA ASN A 21 5.25 -4.87 5.88
C ASN A 21 6.49 -4.04 5.51
N ASP A 22 6.96 -4.18 4.26
CA ASP A 22 7.83 -3.20 3.64
C ASP A 22 6.97 -1.95 3.51
N GLU A 23 7.10 -1.04 4.49
CA GLU A 23 6.40 0.24 4.49
C GLU A 23 6.50 0.86 3.09
N LEU A 24 5.35 1.01 2.42
CA LEU A 24 5.33 1.52 1.06
C LEU A 24 5.94 2.94 1.06
N PRO A 25 6.83 3.27 0.09
CA PRO A 25 7.38 4.60 -0.01
C PRO A 25 6.28 5.66 -0.11
N GLN A 26 6.30 6.62 0.81
CA GLN A 26 5.37 7.74 0.82
C GLN A 26 5.95 8.91 0.02
N TYR A 27 5.18 9.44 -0.92
CA TYR A 27 5.55 10.60 -1.73
C TYR A 27 4.59 11.75 -1.50
N SER A 28 5.12 12.98 -1.46
CA SER A 28 4.28 14.18 -1.44
C SER A 28 3.63 14.41 -2.80
N LEU A 29 2.47 15.09 -2.82
CA LEU A 29 1.83 15.50 -4.07
C LEU A 29 2.77 16.34 -4.96
N LYS A 30 3.59 17.20 -4.33
CA LYS A 30 4.59 18.02 -5.04
C LYS A 30 5.60 17.14 -5.78
N ALA A 31 6.09 16.07 -5.14
CA ALA A 31 7.03 15.15 -5.78
C ALA A 31 6.39 14.45 -7.00
N LEU A 32 5.11 14.06 -6.90
CA LEU A 32 4.37 13.48 -8.02
C LEU A 32 4.17 14.49 -9.17
N GLN A 33 3.88 15.74 -8.84
CA GLN A 33 3.76 16.83 -9.82
C GLN A 33 5.10 17.07 -10.54
N GLU A 34 6.21 17.13 -9.82
CA GLU A 34 7.53 17.31 -10.42
C GLU A 34 7.91 16.14 -11.32
N ALA A 35 7.70 14.89 -10.87
CA ALA A 35 7.99 13.70 -11.66
C ALA A 35 7.17 13.63 -12.96
N THR A 36 5.87 13.94 -12.88
CA THR A 36 4.95 13.84 -14.02
C THR A 36 4.89 15.11 -14.88
N LYS A 37 5.69 16.15 -14.58
CA LYS A 37 5.57 17.51 -15.15
C LYS A 37 4.12 18.04 -15.06
N ASN A 38 3.56 18.06 -13.86
CA ASN A 38 2.17 18.41 -13.56
C ASN A 38 1.14 17.57 -14.34
N PHE A 39 1.34 16.26 -14.40
CA PHE A 39 0.46 15.33 -15.12
C PHE A 39 0.25 15.73 -16.59
N SER A 40 1.32 16.20 -17.25
CA SER A 40 1.29 16.62 -18.65
C SER A 40 0.92 15.46 -19.57
N GLU A 41 0.14 15.75 -20.62
CA GLU A 41 -0.21 14.78 -21.67
C GLU A 41 1.04 14.21 -22.38
N GLU A 42 2.13 14.98 -22.48
CA GLU A 42 3.41 14.49 -23.03
C GLU A 42 3.96 13.30 -22.24
N ASN A 43 3.69 13.24 -20.94
CA ASN A 43 4.15 12.18 -20.05
C ASN A 43 3.11 11.08 -19.85
N LYS A 44 1.91 11.21 -20.44
CA LYS A 44 0.89 10.16 -20.36
C LYS A 44 1.30 8.97 -21.23
N LEU A 45 1.45 7.82 -20.59
CA LEU A 45 1.72 6.55 -21.25
C LEU A 45 0.43 5.93 -21.83
N GLY A 46 -0.72 6.20 -21.19
CA GLY A 46 -2.02 5.73 -21.66
C GLY A 46 -3.13 5.89 -20.64
N ARG A 47 -4.30 5.32 -20.95
CA ARG A 47 -5.46 5.25 -20.05
C ARG A 47 -6.18 3.91 -20.21
N GLY A 48 -6.55 3.29 -19.09
CA GLY A 48 -7.32 2.05 -19.05
C GLY A 48 -8.36 2.05 -17.92
N GLY A 49 -8.84 0.87 -17.52
CA GLY A 49 -9.81 0.70 -16.43
C GLY A 49 -9.33 1.20 -15.07
N PHE A 50 -8.01 1.37 -14.90
CA PHE A 50 -7.37 1.90 -13.71
C PHE A 50 -7.15 3.43 -13.76
N GLY A 51 -7.51 4.09 -14.85
CA GLY A 51 -7.26 5.52 -15.06
C GLY A 51 -6.02 5.81 -15.92
N PRO A 52 -5.53 7.07 -15.92
CA PRO A 52 -4.37 7.49 -16.68
C PRO A 52 -3.06 7.05 -16.01
N VAL A 53 -2.06 6.68 -16.82
CA VAL A 53 -0.72 6.29 -16.37
C VAL A 53 0.29 7.29 -16.92
N TYR A 54 1.20 7.78 -16.08
CA TYR A 54 2.25 8.73 -16.45
C TYR A 54 3.63 8.10 -16.22
N LYS A 55 4.61 8.50 -17.03
CA LYS A 55 6.02 8.15 -16.83
C LYS A 55 6.71 9.05 -15.82
#